data_AF-A0A9W4UW16-F1
#
_entry.id   AF-A0A9W4UW16-F1
#
_cell.length_a   1.000
_cell.length_b   1.000
_cell.length_c   1.000
_cell.angle_alpha   90.00
_cell.angle_beta   90.00
_cell.angle_gamma   90.00
#
_symmetry.space_group_name_H-M   'P 1'
#
loop_
_entity.id
_entity.type
_entity.pdbx_description
1 polymer ?
#
loop_
_entity_poly.entity_id
_entity_poly.type
_entity_poly.pdbx_seq_one_letter_code
_entity_poly.pdbx_strand_id
1 'polypeptide(L)'
;MASSETFGVEEGRGPEVVRWMNERSRESGARLEARLYGRTISTANFGRFELFSWMGDPQAARRLLTRASKRFRVRVIEGGYKPKETVFRTKKYDYAMVKRGEKTIGRLEFEAPRLGRGDWTLRGEERR
;
A
#
# COMPACT_ATOMS: atom_id res chain seq x y z
N MET A 1 13.53 0.35 -11.90
CA MET A 1 12.96 0.72 -10.58
C MET A 1 11.45 0.56 -10.66
N ALA A 2 10.84 -0.09 -9.67
CA ALA A 2 9.38 -0.23 -9.61
C ALA A 2 8.78 0.89 -8.75
N SER A 3 7.51 1.20 -8.99
CA SER A 3 6.71 2.08 -8.14
C SER A 3 5.29 1.55 -8.00
N SER A 4 4.64 1.90 -6.90
CA SER A 4 3.25 1.58 -6.61
C SER A 4 2.64 2.67 -5.75
N GLU A 5 1.36 2.98 -5.98
CA GLU A 5 0.61 4.03 -5.29
C GLU A 5 -0.49 3.45 -4.39
N THR A 6 -0.68 2.13 -4.41
CA THR A 6 -1.71 1.39 -3.66
C THR A 6 -1.21 0.92 -2.30
N PHE A 7 -0.18 1.57 -1.78
CA PHE A 7 0.35 1.35 -0.44
C PHE A 7 -0.27 2.38 0.51
N GLY A 8 -0.52 1.97 1.75
CA GLY A 8 -1.17 2.83 2.72
C GLY A 8 -0.89 2.44 4.16
N VAL A 9 -1.16 3.37 5.05
CA VAL A 9 -1.00 3.20 6.50
C VAL A 9 -2.16 3.89 7.20
N GLU A 10 -2.56 3.35 8.34
CA GLU A 10 -3.61 3.91 9.19
C GLU A 10 -3.49 5.44 9.35
N GLU A 11 -4.61 6.13 9.16
CA GLU A 11 -4.67 7.59 9.18
C GLU A 11 -4.09 8.18 10.48
N GLY A 12 -3.30 9.24 10.34
CA GLY A 12 -2.60 9.91 11.43
C GLY A 12 -1.24 9.28 11.76
N ARG A 13 -0.87 8.19 11.08
CA ARG A 13 0.40 7.47 11.27
C ARG A 13 1.30 7.54 10.02
N GLY A 14 0.84 8.18 8.95
CA GLY A 14 1.56 8.38 7.69
C GLY A 14 2.98 8.93 7.88
N PRO A 15 3.12 10.15 8.45
CA PRO A 15 4.40 10.83 8.49
C PRO A 15 5.49 10.05 9.24
N GLU A 16 5.17 9.44 10.38
CA GLU A 16 6.15 8.70 11.18
C GLU A 16 6.54 7.37 10.52
N VAL A 17 5.59 6.68 9.88
CA VAL A 17 5.83 5.38 9.23
C VAL A 17 6.67 5.57 7.98
N VAL A 18 6.33 6.52 7.12
CA VAL A 18 7.08 6.82 5.90
C VAL A 18 8.49 7.31 6.22
N ARG A 19 8.65 8.19 7.21
CA ARG A 19 9.96 8.64 7.68
C ARG A 19 10.82 7.46 8.15
N TRP A 20 10.27 6.59 8.99
CA TRP A 20 10.97 5.41 9.50
C TRP A 20 11.36 4.44 8.39
N MET A 21 10.49 4.22 7.39
CA MET A 21 10.81 3.36 6.24
C MET A 21 12.00 3.92 5.45
N ASN A 22 12.04 5.22 5.20
CA ASN A 22 13.14 5.88 4.49
C ASN A 22 14.46 5.82 5.27
N GLU A 23 14.43 6.07 6.59
CA GLU A 23 15.59 5.93 7.46
C GLU A 23 16.17 4.50 7.41
N ARG A 24 15.32 3.49 7.61
CA ARG A 24 15.74 2.08 7.56
C ARG A 24 16.21 1.64 6.18
N SER A 25 15.65 2.22 5.13
CA SER A 25 16.13 1.94 3.79
C SER A 25 17.54 2.48 3.55
N ARG A 26 17.89 3.64 4.11
CA ARG A 26 19.25 4.21 4.00
C ARG A 26 20.25 3.37 4.78
N GLU A 27 19.92 3.00 6.01
CA GLU A 27 20.77 2.16 6.87
C GLU A 27 21.08 0.79 6.25
N SER A 28 20.09 0.18 5.57
CA SER A 28 20.24 -1.15 4.99
C SER A 28 20.75 -1.16 3.54
N GLY A 29 21.01 0.00 2.94
CA GLY A 29 21.42 0.10 1.54
C GLY A 29 20.33 -0.28 0.52
N ALA A 30 19.08 -0.45 0.94
CA ALA A 30 17.98 -0.93 0.10
C ALA A 30 17.47 0.10 -0.94
N ARG A 31 17.92 1.37 -0.86
CA ARG A 31 17.60 2.46 -1.81
C ARG A 31 16.10 2.60 -2.14
N LEU A 32 15.26 2.45 -1.13
CA LEU A 32 13.83 2.73 -1.17
C LEU A 32 13.54 4.15 -0.70
N GLU A 33 12.64 4.81 -1.43
CA GLU A 33 12.08 6.11 -1.08
C GLU A 33 10.56 6.02 -1.09
N ALA A 34 9.93 6.27 0.05
CA ALA A 34 8.49 6.35 0.23
C ALA A 34 8.05 7.80 0.46
N ARG A 35 6.88 8.16 -0.08
CA ARG A 35 6.33 9.52 -0.01
C ARG A 35 4.80 9.51 0.11
N LEU A 36 4.29 10.19 1.13
CA LEU A 36 2.87 10.52 1.21
C LEU A 36 2.51 11.50 0.09
N TYR A 37 1.34 11.30 -0.51
CA TYR A 37 0.85 12.17 -1.59
C TYR A 37 -0.50 12.84 -1.24
N GLY A 38 -0.82 12.94 0.05
CA GLY A 38 -1.95 13.71 0.56
C GLY A 38 -3.31 13.06 0.30
N ARG A 39 -3.34 11.76 -0.02
CA ARG A 39 -4.55 11.02 -0.30
C ARG A 39 -4.91 10.08 0.83
N THR A 40 -6.20 10.04 1.15
CA THR A 40 -6.76 9.11 2.14
C THR A 40 -7.85 8.29 1.49
N ILE A 41 -7.94 7.00 1.86
CA ILE A 41 -9.09 6.17 1.53
C ILE A 41 -9.81 5.74 2.81
N SER A 42 -11.12 5.57 2.70
CA SER A 42 -11.96 4.98 3.74
C SER A 42 -12.38 3.59 3.30
N THR A 43 -12.26 2.63 4.20
CA THR A 43 -12.76 1.25 4.04
C THR A 43 -13.92 1.04 5.01
N ALA A 44 -14.88 0.18 4.68
CA ALA A 44 -15.98 -0.10 5.60
C ALA A 44 -15.54 -1.03 6.75
N ASN A 45 -14.57 -1.91 6.50
CA ASN A 45 -14.13 -2.95 7.44
C ASN A 45 -12.81 -2.64 8.16
N PHE A 46 -11.95 -1.77 7.62
CA PHE A 46 -10.55 -1.65 8.08
C PHE A 46 -10.15 -0.25 8.53
N GLY A 47 -11.05 0.74 8.47
CA GLY A 47 -10.78 2.13 8.83
C GLY A 47 -10.25 2.98 7.67
N ARG A 48 -9.57 4.07 8.02
CA ARG A 48 -9.03 5.06 7.08
C ARG A 48 -7.52 4.90 6.94
N PHE A 49 -7.02 5.12 5.72
CA PHE A 49 -5.61 4.96 5.38
C PHE A 49 -5.09 6.15 4.59
N GLU A 50 -3.99 6.72 5.05
CA GLU A 50 -3.16 7.63 4.27
C GLU A 50 -2.33 6.82 3.28
N LEU A 51 -2.47 7.14 1.99
CA LEU A 51 -1.74 6.48 0.93
C LEU A 51 -0.37 7.10 0.71
N PHE A 52 0.57 6.26 0.33
CA PHE A 52 1.92 6.67 -0.05
C PHE A 52 2.39 5.91 -1.29
N SER A 53 3.24 6.56 -2.07
CA SER A 53 3.96 5.92 -3.14
C SER A 53 5.36 5.53 -2.68
N TRP A 54 5.98 4.58 -3.36
CA TRP A 54 7.40 4.29 -3.15
C TRP A 54 8.12 4.01 -4.46
N MET A 55 9.44 4.18 -4.44
CA MET A 55 10.36 3.84 -5.51
C MET A 55 11.48 2.95 -4.95
N GLY A 56 11.90 1.95 -5.71
CA GLY A 56 13.02 1.07 -5.34
C GLY A 56 12.75 -0.40 -5.61
N ASP A 57 13.22 -1.27 -4.70
CA ASP A 57 12.99 -2.71 -4.72
C ASP A 57 11.63 -3.08 -4.08
N PRO A 58 10.72 -3.79 -4.79
CA PRO A 58 9.42 -4.17 -4.26
C PRO A 58 9.47 -5.06 -3.01
N GLN A 59 10.45 -5.95 -2.90
CA GLN A 59 10.56 -6.84 -1.75
C GLN A 59 11.01 -6.06 -0.51
N ALA A 60 11.92 -5.09 -0.68
CA ALA A 60 12.32 -4.15 0.36
C ALA A 60 11.14 -3.31 0.82
N ALA A 61 10.29 -2.80 -0.09
CA ALA A 61 9.08 -2.06 0.25
C ALA A 61 8.14 -2.87 1.16
N ARG A 62 7.80 -4.09 0.74
CA ARG A 62 6.91 -4.99 1.50
C ARG A 62 7.48 -5.37 2.86
N ARG A 63 8.79 -5.69 2.91
CA ARG A 63 9.49 -6.03 4.14
C ARG A 63 9.53 -4.86 5.12
N LEU A 64 9.87 -3.67 4.65
CA LEU A 64 9.92 -2.45 5.48
C LEU A 64 8.52 -2.06 5.97
N LEU A 65 7.50 -2.12 5.11
CA LEU A 65 6.13 -1.84 5.49
C LEU A 65 5.64 -2.79 6.60
N THR A 66 5.92 -4.09 6.45
CA THR A 66 5.53 -5.09 7.46
C THR A 66 6.25 -4.85 8.79
N ARG A 67 7.55 -4.51 8.76
CA ARG A 67 8.30 -4.14 9.98
C ARG A 67 7.76 -2.86 10.62
N ALA A 68 7.40 -1.86 9.82
CA ALA A 68 6.77 -0.63 10.31
C ALA A 68 5.43 -0.94 10.98
N SER A 69 4.57 -1.73 10.33
CA SER A 69 3.29 -2.17 10.89
C SER A 69 3.45 -2.85 12.26
N LYS A 70 4.43 -3.75 12.42
CA LYS A 70 4.76 -4.34 13.73
C LYS A 70 5.20 -3.31 14.75
N ARG A 71 6.17 -2.46 14.37
CA ARG A 71 6.79 -1.47 15.26
C ARG A 71 5.76 -0.49 15.80
N PHE A 72 4.93 0.06 14.93
CA PHE A 72 3.96 1.10 15.28
C PHE A 72 2.59 0.52 15.66
N ARG A 73 2.40 -0.81 15.57
CA ARG A 73 1.16 -1.53 15.85
C ARG A 73 -0.05 -1.06 15.02
N VAL A 74 0.22 -0.57 13.81
CA VAL A 74 -0.76 0.03 12.88
C VAL A 74 -1.21 -0.95 11.80
N ARG A 75 -2.39 -0.73 11.24
CA ARG A 75 -2.81 -1.39 10.00
C ARG A 75 -2.11 -0.75 8.79
N VAL A 76 -1.82 -1.56 7.78
CA VAL A 76 -1.20 -1.12 6.53
C VAL A 76 -1.88 -1.78 5.33
N ILE A 77 -1.81 -1.10 4.20
CA ILE A 77 -2.20 -1.61 2.89
C ILE A 77 -0.91 -1.91 2.12
N GLU A 78 -0.75 -3.16 1.69
CA GLU A 78 0.34 -3.62 0.85
C GLU A 78 -0.20 -3.89 -0.56
N GLY A 79 0.14 -3.02 -1.52
CA GLY A 79 -0.32 -3.09 -2.90
C GLY A 79 0.57 -3.88 -3.86
N GLY A 80 0.22 -3.85 -5.16
CA GLY A 80 0.99 -4.49 -6.22
C GLY A 80 0.77 -6.01 -6.31
N TYR A 81 -0.42 -6.49 -5.95
CA TYR A 81 -0.82 -7.87 -6.20
C TYR A 81 -1.59 -7.94 -7.52
N LYS A 82 -1.01 -8.64 -8.50
CA LYS A 82 -1.69 -8.87 -9.79
C LYS A 82 -2.94 -9.74 -9.59
N PRO A 83 -4.03 -9.46 -10.33
CA PRO A 83 -5.14 -10.40 -10.47
C PRO A 83 -4.62 -11.78 -10.88
N LYS A 84 -5.13 -12.85 -10.26
CA LYS A 84 -4.88 -14.23 -10.73
C LYS A 84 -5.55 -14.49 -12.09
N GLU A 85 -6.60 -13.74 -12.44
CA GLU A 85 -7.34 -13.91 -13.67
C GLU A 85 -6.67 -13.18 -14.85
N THR A 86 -6.21 -13.96 -15.83
CA THR A 86 -5.81 -13.52 -17.18
C THR A 86 -7.03 -13.21 -18.05
N VAL A 87 -8.10 -12.64 -17.48
CA VAL A 87 -9.25 -12.22 -18.28
C VAL A 87 -8.87 -10.89 -18.93
N PHE A 88 -8.99 -10.80 -20.25
CA PHE A 88 -8.84 -9.57 -21.04
C PHE A 88 -9.88 -8.53 -20.59
N ARG A 89 -9.67 -7.92 -19.42
CA ARG A 89 -10.50 -6.83 -18.91
C ARG A 89 -9.93 -5.52 -19.43
N THR A 90 -10.80 -4.69 -20.02
CA THR A 90 -10.46 -3.35 -20.49
C THR A 90 -9.99 -2.42 -19.36
N LYS A 91 -10.28 -2.78 -18.11
CA LYS A 91 -9.95 -2.01 -16.90
C LYS A 91 -8.79 -2.65 -16.14
N LYS A 92 -7.83 -1.82 -15.71
CA LYS A 92 -6.71 -2.24 -14.85
C LYS A 92 -7.19 -2.28 -13.39
N TYR A 93 -6.94 -3.39 -12.72
CA TYR A 93 -7.21 -3.58 -11.29
C TYR A 93 -5.91 -3.89 -10.56
N ASP A 94 -5.82 -3.48 -9.31
CA ASP A 94 -4.75 -3.87 -8.39
C ASP A 94 -5.38 -4.41 -7.11
N TYR A 95 -4.89 -5.55 -6.66
CA TYR A 95 -5.27 -6.08 -5.36
C TYR A 95 -4.27 -5.59 -4.33
N ALA A 96 -4.79 -5.29 -3.15
CA ALA A 96 -3.94 -4.98 -2.01
C ALA A 96 -4.35 -5.81 -0.80
N MET A 97 -3.37 -6.11 0.04
CA MET A 97 -3.59 -6.85 1.27
C MET A 97 -3.62 -5.86 2.43
N VAL A 98 -4.64 -5.96 3.27
CA VAL A 98 -4.66 -5.25 4.56
C VAL A 98 -3.95 -6.11 5.59
N LYS A 99 -2.93 -5.56 6.24
CA LYS A 99 -2.09 -6.28 7.19
C LYS A 99 -2.02 -5.57 8.55
N ARG A 100 -1.80 -6.36 9.59
CA ARG A 100 -1.40 -5.91 10.93
C ARG A 100 -0.21 -6.76 11.37
N GLY A 101 0.99 -6.19 11.27
CA GLY A 101 2.24 -6.92 11.35
C GLY A 101 2.35 -7.92 10.19
N GLU A 102 2.66 -9.20 10.49
CA GLU A 102 2.68 -10.26 9.46
C GLU A 102 1.27 -10.73 9.07
N LYS A 103 0.26 -10.49 9.92
CA LYS A 103 -1.07 -11.04 9.71
C LYS A 103 -1.80 -10.26 8.64
N THR A 104 -2.16 -10.92 7.54
CA THR A 104 -3.17 -10.41 6.60
C THR A 104 -4.55 -10.54 7.23
N ILE A 105 -5.27 -9.43 7.34
CA ILE A 105 -6.62 -9.34 7.94
C ILE A 105 -7.72 -9.09 6.91
N GLY A 106 -7.35 -8.83 5.66
CA GLY A 106 -8.30 -8.66 4.57
C GLY A 106 -7.62 -8.32 3.26
N ARG A 107 -8.44 -8.12 2.24
CA ARG A 107 -8.04 -7.75 0.88
C ARG A 107 -8.88 -6.57 0.40
N LEU A 108 -8.26 -5.70 -0.39
CA LEU A 108 -8.88 -4.60 -1.11
C LEU A 108 -8.72 -4.82 -2.61
N GLU A 109 -9.69 -4.34 -3.38
CA GLU A 109 -9.64 -4.23 -4.83
C GLU A 109 -9.68 -2.76 -5.23
N PHE A 110 -8.62 -2.33 -5.93
CA PHE A 110 -8.53 -1.00 -6.52
C PHE A 110 -8.77 -1.06 -8.02
N GLU A 111 -9.54 -0.10 -8.55
CA GLU A 111 -9.68 0.13 -9.99
C GLU A 111 -8.85 1.35 -10.39
N ALA A 112 -8.05 1.19 -11.44
CA ALA A 112 -7.30 2.28 -12.05
C ALA A 112 -8.27 3.28 -12.71
N PRO A 113 -7.90 4.57 -12.81
CA PRO A 113 -8.70 5.55 -13.53
C PRO A 113 -8.89 5.17 -15.02
N ARG A 114 -10.08 5.49 -15.56
CA ARG A 114 -10.42 5.21 -16.97
C ARG A 114 -9.63 6.07 -17.97
N LEU A 115 -9.22 7.27 -17.56
CA LEU A 115 -8.43 8.23 -18.35
C LEU A 115 -7.24 8.63 -17.48
N GLY A 116 -6.02 8.61 -18.03
CA GLY A 116 -4.73 8.53 -17.32
C GLY A 116 -4.34 9.64 -16.34
N ARG A 117 -5.28 10.46 -15.84
CA ARG A 117 -5.09 11.50 -14.83
C ARG A 117 -5.98 11.34 -13.59
N GLY A 118 -6.43 10.12 -13.32
CA GLY A 118 -7.27 9.85 -12.15
C GLY A 118 -6.57 9.01 -11.09
N ASP A 119 -7.30 8.83 -10.01
CA ASP A 119 -6.80 8.29 -8.77
C ASP A 119 -7.31 6.84 -8.60
N TRP A 120 -6.48 5.90 -8.16
CA TRP A 120 -6.89 4.51 -7.88
C TRP A 120 -8.08 4.47 -6.92
N THR A 121 -9.21 3.88 -7.30
CA THR A 121 -10.44 3.94 -6.48
C THR A 121 -10.73 2.59 -5.84
N LEU A 122 -11.07 2.57 -4.55
CA LEU A 122 -11.48 1.36 -3.85
C LEU A 122 -12.84 0.87 -4.41
N ARG A 123 -12.90 -0.42 -4.80
CA ARG A 123 -14.10 -1.05 -5.37
C ARG A 123 -14.68 -2.15 -4.50
N GLY A 124 -13.82 -2.91 -3.84
CA GLY A 124 -14.21 -4.06 -3.07
C GLY A 124 -13.29 -4.26 -1.88
N GLU A 125 -13.83 -4.87 -0.85
CA GLU A 125 -13.10 -5.25 0.34
C GLU A 125 -13.62 -6.58 0.88
N GLU A 126 -12.70 -7.41 1.35
CA GLU A 126 -12.99 -8.75 1.87
C GLU A 126 -12.24 -8.95 3.18
N ARG A 127 -12.94 -9.37 4.22
CA ARG A 127 -12.36 -9.67 5.54
C ARG A 127 -11.97 -11.15 5.62
N ARG A 128 -10.84 -11.41 6.28
CA ARG A 128 -10.33 -12.77 6.54
C ARG A 128 -10.56 -13.20 7.97
#